data_AF-A0A2V9K817-F1
#
_entry.id   AF-A0A2V9K817-F1
#
_cell.length_a   1.000
_cell.length_b   1.000
_cell.length_c   1.000
_cell.angle_alpha   90.00
_cell.angle_beta   90.00
_cell.angle_gamma   90.00
#
_symmetry.space_group_name_H-M   'P 1'
#
loop_
_entity.id
_entity.type
_entity.pdbx_description
1 polymer ?
#
loop_
_entity_poly.entity_id
_entity_poly.type
_entity_poly.pdbx_seq_one_letter_code
_entity_poly.pdbx_strand_id
1 'polypeptide(L)'
;RVEELGHRVLYGDTDSLFVSAGLDDPEAARRAGVELAARLNRDLADHLRDAYGVESRLELEFETFFQKLFFPQMRHGAGGARKRYAGLAATGGRREVVFVGMESVRRDWTEAAKEFQRGLYGRVFAGQPVEAFVRDFVASVRGGCRDAQLVYKKALRKPLEEYTATTPPHVKAARLEGSASRLIEYVVTTGGPEPLSARQNPLDYDHYVEKQLRPIAEAILPWLGLEWDAVVGKPRQMGLF
;
A
#
# COMPACT_ATOMS: atom_id res chain seq x y z
N ARG A 1 11.43 12.97 25.10
CA ARG A 1 12.31 11.81 25.42
C ARG A 1 13.14 11.33 24.23
N VAL A 2 12.57 10.77 23.15
CA VAL A 2 13.40 10.33 22.00
C VAL A 2 14.19 11.50 21.37
N GLU A 3 13.54 12.64 21.16
CA GLU A 3 14.19 13.84 20.62
C GLU A 3 15.17 14.49 21.61
N GLU A 4 14.90 14.39 22.91
CA GLU A 4 15.83 14.85 23.97
C GLU A 4 17.13 14.03 24.00
N LEU A 5 17.08 12.77 23.55
CA LEU A 5 18.25 11.92 23.35
C LEU A 5 18.99 12.24 22.04
N GLY A 6 18.59 13.28 21.31
CA GLY A 6 19.21 13.72 20.06
C GLY A 6 18.77 12.94 18.81
N HIS A 7 17.79 12.04 18.93
CA HIS A 7 17.28 11.29 17.80
C HIS A 7 16.17 12.04 17.07
N ARG A 8 16.22 12.04 15.74
CA ARG A 8 15.16 12.62 14.91
C ARG A 8 14.03 11.62 14.71
N VAL A 9 12.84 11.92 15.22
CA VAL A 9 11.61 11.16 14.95
C VAL A 9 11.07 11.55 13.57
N LEU A 10 10.88 10.57 12.70
CA LEU A 10 10.39 10.73 11.33
C LEU A 10 8.86 10.61 11.25
N TYR A 11 8.29 9.73 12.08
CA TYR A 11 6.87 9.45 12.13
C TYR A 11 6.52 8.69 13.43
N GLY A 12 5.26 8.79 13.88
CA GLY A 12 4.72 7.99 14.97
C GLY A 12 3.23 7.73 14.79
N ASP A 13 2.79 6.53 15.12
CA ASP A 13 1.37 6.14 15.26
C ASP A 13 1.07 5.82 16.74
N THR A 14 -0.07 5.17 17.00
CA THR A 14 -0.63 4.77 18.29
C THR A 14 0.36 3.96 19.13
N ASP A 15 1.11 3.07 18.50
CA ASP A 15 1.99 2.07 19.14
C ASP A 15 3.37 1.94 18.49
N SER A 16 3.69 2.77 17.49
CA SER A 16 4.94 2.68 16.74
C SER A 16 5.59 4.04 16.52
N LEU A 17 6.93 4.05 16.52
CA LEU A 17 7.75 5.22 16.28
C LEU A 17 8.83 4.89 15.23
N PHE A 18 9.00 5.78 14.26
CA PHE A 18 10.03 5.70 13.24
C PHE A 18 11.09 6.72 13.55
N VAL A 19 12.29 6.25 13.83
CA VAL A 19 13.42 7.08 14.26
C VAL A 19 14.51 7.02 13.20
N SER A 20 15.06 8.17 12.84
CA SER A 20 16.22 8.24 11.95
C SER A 20 17.43 7.66 12.68
N ALA A 21 18.02 6.61 12.11
CA ALA A 21 19.23 6.00 12.67
C ALA A 21 20.44 6.96 12.62
N GLY A 22 20.51 7.82 11.59
CA GLY A 22 21.68 8.70 11.36
C GLY A 22 22.96 7.92 11.05
N LEU A 23 22.82 6.65 10.66
CA LEU A 23 23.89 5.70 10.38
C LEU A 23 23.64 5.04 9.03
N ASP A 24 24.69 4.93 8.22
CA ASP A 24 24.62 4.25 6.93
C ASP A 24 24.85 2.73 7.05
N ASP A 25 25.56 2.28 8.09
CA ASP A 25 25.80 0.85 8.34
C ASP A 25 24.53 0.18 8.92
N PRO A 26 23.92 -0.79 8.21
CA PRO A 26 22.70 -1.45 8.67
C PRO A 26 22.86 -2.17 10.00
N GLU A 27 23.98 -2.83 10.25
CA GLU A 27 24.19 -3.59 11.48
C GLU A 27 24.36 -2.66 12.70
N ALA A 28 25.13 -1.58 12.55
CA ALA A 28 25.20 -0.53 13.56
C ALA A 28 23.83 0.12 13.81
N ALA A 29 23.06 0.40 12.77
CA ALA A 29 21.72 0.99 12.90
C ALA A 29 20.75 0.06 13.65
N ARG A 30 20.80 -1.26 13.40
CA ARG A 30 20.03 -2.25 14.16
C ARG A 30 20.43 -2.29 15.62
N ARG A 31 21.73 -2.33 15.93
CA ARG A 31 22.23 -2.29 17.31
C ARG A 31 21.76 -1.02 18.03
N ALA A 32 21.90 0.14 17.40
CA ALA A 32 21.45 1.42 17.95
C ALA A 32 19.93 1.42 18.21
N GLY A 33 19.13 0.81 17.33
CA GLY A 33 17.69 0.67 17.53
C GLY A 33 17.32 -0.19 18.74
N VAL A 34 17.99 -1.33 18.92
CA VAL A 34 17.81 -2.20 20.10
C VAL A 34 18.22 -1.48 21.39
N GLU A 35 19.36 -0.79 21.38
CA GLU A 35 19.84 0.00 22.52
C GLU A 35 18.88 1.14 22.88
N LEU A 36 18.34 1.82 21.88
CA LEU A 36 17.34 2.88 22.06
C LEU A 36 16.05 2.33 22.69
N ALA A 37 15.51 1.22 22.16
CA ALA A 37 14.32 0.60 22.73
C ALA A 37 14.53 0.20 24.20
N ALA A 38 15.64 -0.45 24.51
CA ALA A 38 16.01 -0.83 25.88
C ALA A 38 16.15 0.40 26.80
N ARG A 39 16.72 1.50 26.29
CA ARG A 39 16.85 2.75 27.04
C ARG A 39 15.48 3.38 27.33
N LEU A 40 14.61 3.47 26.33
CA LEU A 40 13.28 4.04 26.48
C LEU A 40 12.42 3.25 27.46
N ASN A 41 12.51 1.91 27.45
CA ASN A 41 11.83 1.06 28.41
C ASN A 41 12.28 1.32 29.86
N ARG A 42 13.60 1.49 30.08
CA ARG A 42 14.13 1.87 31.41
C ARG A 42 13.64 3.24 31.85
N ASP A 43 13.79 4.25 31.00
CA ASP A 43 13.38 5.63 31.33
C ASP A 43 11.87 5.69 31.63
N LEU A 44 11.06 4.94 30.88
CA LEU A 44 9.61 4.85 31.09
C LEU A 44 9.27 4.13 32.40
N ALA A 45 9.97 3.05 32.73
CA ALA A 45 9.80 2.33 33.98
C ALA A 45 10.16 3.19 35.20
N ASP A 46 11.27 3.91 35.14
CA ASP A 46 11.71 4.82 36.21
C ASP A 46 10.68 5.94 36.39
N HIS A 47 10.20 6.53 35.29
CA HIS A 47 9.17 7.57 35.35
C HIS A 47 7.85 7.10 35.96
N LEU A 48 7.36 5.92 35.57
CA LEU A 48 6.11 5.39 36.10
C LEU A 48 6.22 5.04 37.59
N ARG A 49 7.39 4.58 38.02
CA ARG A 49 7.70 4.34 39.43
C ARG A 49 7.74 5.63 40.22
N ASP A 50 8.47 6.64 39.73
CA ASP A 50 8.67 7.90 40.45
C ASP A 50 7.41 8.75 40.50
N ALA A 51 6.64 8.81 39.41
CA ALA A 51 5.46 9.66 39.31
C ALA A 51 4.18 9.00 39.85
N TYR A 52 4.08 7.67 39.79
CA TYR A 52 2.83 6.95 40.10
C TYR A 52 3.01 5.76 41.05
N GLY A 53 4.25 5.40 41.42
CA GLY A 53 4.51 4.28 42.33
C GLY A 53 4.21 2.90 41.73
N VAL A 54 4.14 2.77 40.40
CA VAL A 54 3.76 1.52 39.73
C VAL A 54 4.93 0.89 38.97
N GLU A 55 4.91 -0.43 38.87
CA GLU A 55 5.81 -1.18 38.00
C GLU A 55 5.35 -1.05 36.54
N SER A 56 6.25 -0.68 35.62
CA SER A 56 5.93 -0.66 34.20
C SER A 56 5.74 -2.07 33.65
N ARG A 57 4.65 -2.26 32.90
CA ARG A 57 4.42 -3.42 32.03
C ARG A 57 4.47 -3.06 30.54
N LEU A 58 4.90 -1.84 30.24
CA LEU A 58 5.06 -1.36 28.88
C LEU A 58 6.41 -1.81 28.33
N GLU A 59 6.39 -2.34 27.12
CA GLU A 59 7.58 -2.82 26.41
C GLU A 59 7.57 -2.28 24.98
N LEU A 60 8.55 -1.44 24.67
CA LEU A 60 8.90 -1.04 23.32
C LEU A 60 9.90 -2.04 22.76
N GLU A 61 9.61 -2.56 21.58
CA GLU A 61 10.49 -3.48 20.87
C GLU A 61 11.13 -2.80 19.66
N PHE A 62 12.37 -3.18 19.38
CA PHE A 62 12.95 -2.88 18.08
C PHE A 62 12.39 -3.86 17.05
N GLU A 63 11.53 -3.36 16.16
CA GLU A 63 10.87 -4.20 15.16
C GLU A 63 11.70 -4.37 13.89
N THR A 64 12.05 -3.28 13.21
CA THR A 64 12.69 -3.34 11.88
C THR A 64 13.57 -2.12 11.60
N PHE A 65 14.67 -2.36 10.88
CA PHE A 65 15.46 -1.32 10.25
C PHE A 65 15.12 -1.21 8.75
N PHE A 66 14.77 -0.01 8.32
CA PHE A 66 14.52 0.32 6.92
C PHE A 66 15.67 1.17 6.37
N GLN A 67 16.35 0.67 5.32
CA GLN A 67 17.38 1.42 4.60
C GLN A 67 16.79 2.61 3.83
N LYS A 68 15.59 2.43 3.30
CA LYS A 68 14.80 3.48 2.65
C LYS A 68 13.39 3.39 3.18
N LEU A 69 12.76 4.53 3.41
CA LEU A 69 11.40 4.60 3.91
C LEU A 69 10.63 5.67 3.15
N PHE A 70 9.40 5.33 2.79
CA PHE A 70 8.53 6.16 1.99
C PHE A 70 7.16 6.28 2.65
N PHE A 71 6.74 7.53 2.86
CA PHE A 71 5.39 7.85 3.32
C PHE A 71 4.63 8.54 2.16
N PRO A 72 3.59 7.90 1.58
CA PRO A 72 2.76 8.56 0.59
C PRO A 72 2.07 9.79 1.19
N GLN A 73 1.93 10.85 0.38
CA GLN A 73 1.18 12.04 0.80
C GLN A 73 -0.30 11.71 0.99
N MET A 74 -0.94 12.31 2.00
CA MET A 74 -2.39 12.21 2.16
C MET A 74 -3.08 13.02 1.07
N ARG A 75 -4.02 12.39 0.34
CA ARG A 75 -4.85 13.08 -0.65
C ARG A 75 -5.76 14.14 -0.01
N HIS A 76 -6.13 13.99 1.28
CA HIS A 76 -6.89 15.00 2.05
C HIS A 76 -6.60 14.93 3.56
N GLY A 77 -6.22 16.08 4.17
CA GLY A 77 -6.25 16.31 5.62
C GLY A 77 -4.93 16.09 6.37
N ALA A 78 -4.61 17.01 7.28
CA ALA A 78 -3.36 17.04 8.07
C ALA A 78 -3.43 16.24 9.40
N GLY A 79 -4.46 15.41 9.61
CA GLY A 79 -4.70 14.80 10.91
C GLY A 79 -5.19 13.37 10.80
N GLY A 80 -4.26 12.43 10.90
CA GLY A 80 -4.55 11.00 10.97
C GLY A 80 -3.26 10.19 10.96
N ALA A 81 -3.17 9.21 11.85
CA ALA A 81 -2.17 8.15 11.85
C ALA A 81 -1.83 7.68 10.42
N ARG A 82 -0.57 7.85 9.98
CA ARG A 82 -0.04 7.30 8.73
C ARG A 82 0.10 5.78 8.85
N LYS A 83 -1.01 5.06 8.74
CA LYS A 83 -1.02 3.58 8.59
C LYS A 83 -0.57 3.11 7.20
N ARG A 84 0.07 3.98 6.42
CA ARG A 84 0.43 3.75 5.03
C ARG A 84 1.88 4.12 4.80
N TYR A 85 2.73 3.14 4.55
CA TYR A 85 4.14 3.35 4.20
C TYR A 85 4.71 2.15 3.43
N ALA A 86 5.81 2.40 2.72
CA ALA A 86 6.65 1.36 2.15
C ALA A 86 8.09 1.55 2.62
N GLY A 87 8.80 0.46 2.88
CA GLY A 87 10.19 0.51 3.31
C GLY A 87 11.03 -0.59 2.68
N LEU A 88 12.30 -0.31 2.42
CA LEU A 88 13.30 -1.30 2.03
C LEU A 88 13.95 -1.88 3.29
N ALA A 89 13.50 -3.05 3.72
CA ALA A 89 14.08 -3.76 4.85
C ALA A 89 15.25 -4.63 4.38
N ALA A 90 16.25 -4.79 5.25
CA ALA A 90 17.33 -5.76 5.06
C ALA A 90 17.21 -6.85 6.14
N THR A 91 16.84 -8.06 5.72
CA THR A 91 16.66 -9.21 6.62
C THR A 91 17.50 -10.36 6.09
N GLY A 92 18.46 -10.84 6.91
CA GLY A 92 19.31 -11.99 6.54
C GLY A 92 20.09 -11.81 5.23
N GLY A 93 20.55 -10.58 4.94
CA GLY A 93 21.28 -10.24 3.71
C GLY A 93 20.40 -10.06 2.46
N ARG A 94 19.09 -10.29 2.53
CA ARG A 94 18.14 -10.00 1.45
C ARG A 94 17.48 -8.65 1.67
N ARG A 95 17.33 -7.88 0.58
CA ARG A 95 16.58 -6.62 0.58
C ARG A 95 15.17 -6.90 0.10
N GLU A 96 14.19 -6.53 0.90
CA GLU A 96 12.77 -6.71 0.60
C GLU A 96 12.02 -5.41 0.77
N VAL A 97 11.06 -5.16 -0.11
CA VAL A 97 10.14 -4.05 0.03
C VAL A 97 8.95 -4.48 0.88
N VAL A 98 8.85 -3.89 2.06
CA VAL A 98 7.73 -4.07 3.00
C VAL A 98 6.70 -2.99 2.73
N PHE A 99 5.43 -3.37 2.73
CA PHE A 99 4.29 -2.46 2.56
C PHE A 99 3.35 -2.58 3.75
N VAL A 100 2.95 -1.45 4.32
CA VAL A 100 1.95 -1.39 5.39
C VAL A 100 0.80 -0.49 4.97
N GLY A 101 -0.42 -1.02 5.05
CA GLY A 101 -1.67 -0.34 4.65
C GLY A 101 -1.75 0.14 3.20
N MET A 102 -0.84 -0.32 2.33
CA MET A 102 -0.84 -0.01 0.90
C MET A 102 -1.68 -1.01 0.10
N GLU A 103 -1.89 -0.70 -1.17
CA GLU A 103 -2.70 -1.48 -2.11
C GLU A 103 -2.24 -2.94 -2.23
N SER A 104 -0.94 -3.20 -2.18
CA SER A 104 -0.32 -4.54 -2.28
C SER A 104 -0.75 -5.51 -1.18
N VAL A 105 -1.06 -5.01 0.01
CA VAL A 105 -1.48 -5.82 1.18
C VAL A 105 -2.99 -5.88 1.35
N ARG A 106 -3.73 -5.21 0.47
CA ARG A 106 -5.20 -5.18 0.51
C ARG A 106 -5.79 -6.30 -0.35
N ARG A 107 -6.77 -7.02 0.22
CA ARG A 107 -7.46 -8.11 -0.48
C ARG A 107 -8.40 -7.65 -1.58
N ASP A 108 -8.86 -6.40 -1.51
CA ASP A 108 -9.80 -5.81 -2.48
C ASP A 108 -9.12 -5.16 -3.70
N TRP A 109 -7.80 -5.32 -3.84
CA TRP A 109 -7.03 -4.91 -5.00
C TRP A 109 -6.64 -6.11 -5.87
N THR A 110 -6.59 -5.87 -7.18
CA THR A 110 -6.25 -6.90 -8.18
C THR A 110 -4.80 -7.36 -8.06
N GLU A 111 -4.52 -8.62 -8.42
CA GLU A 111 -3.13 -9.12 -8.40
C GLU A 111 -2.21 -8.32 -9.33
N ALA A 112 -2.74 -7.84 -10.47
CA ALA A 112 -2.01 -6.96 -11.37
C ALA A 112 -1.54 -5.68 -10.64
N ALA A 113 -2.41 -5.07 -9.82
CA ALA A 113 -2.05 -3.88 -9.05
C ALA A 113 -0.96 -4.17 -8.00
N LYS A 114 -1.05 -5.33 -7.34
CA LYS A 114 -0.07 -5.74 -6.32
C LYS A 114 1.30 -6.00 -6.96
N GLU A 115 1.33 -6.69 -8.10
CA GLU A 115 2.56 -6.90 -8.88
C GLU A 115 3.15 -5.59 -9.39
N PHE A 116 2.29 -4.69 -9.90
CA PHE A 116 2.71 -3.37 -10.33
C PHE A 116 3.33 -2.57 -9.18
N GLN A 117 2.69 -2.53 -8.00
CA GLN A 117 3.23 -1.82 -6.83
C GLN A 117 4.59 -2.39 -6.39
N ARG A 118 4.70 -3.72 -6.26
CA ARG A 118 5.97 -4.38 -5.89
C ARG A 118 7.07 -4.08 -6.91
N GLY A 119 6.76 -4.22 -8.20
CA GLY A 119 7.71 -3.99 -9.29
C GLY A 119 8.16 -2.53 -9.42
N LEU A 120 7.25 -1.59 -9.22
CA LEU A 120 7.54 -0.16 -9.24
C LEU A 120 8.38 0.24 -8.04
N TYR A 121 7.92 -0.05 -6.81
CA TYR A 121 8.63 0.37 -5.59
C TYR A 121 9.98 -0.32 -5.45
N GLY A 122 10.10 -1.58 -5.90
CA GLY A 122 11.39 -2.28 -5.96
C GLY A 122 12.41 -1.52 -6.81
N ARG A 123 12.00 -1.01 -7.97
CA ARG A 123 12.86 -0.19 -8.85
C ARG A 123 13.19 1.15 -8.22
N VAL A 124 12.19 1.85 -7.66
CA VAL A 124 12.42 3.13 -6.98
C VAL A 124 13.42 2.98 -5.83
N PHE A 125 13.24 1.98 -4.98
CA PHE A 125 14.17 1.74 -3.87
C PHE A 125 15.53 1.21 -4.32
N ALA A 126 15.62 0.57 -5.48
CA ALA A 126 16.89 0.22 -6.11
C ALA A 126 17.57 1.40 -6.86
N GLY A 127 16.89 2.55 -7.02
CA GLY A 127 17.40 3.67 -7.81
C GLY A 127 17.43 3.40 -9.32
N GLN A 128 16.55 2.51 -9.81
CA GLN A 128 16.45 2.13 -11.21
C GLN A 128 15.41 2.98 -11.96
N PRO A 129 15.57 3.20 -13.28
CA PRO A 129 14.55 3.81 -14.11
C PRO A 129 13.22 3.05 -14.04
N VAL A 130 12.10 3.76 -14.07
CA VAL A 130 10.75 3.18 -13.88
C VAL A 130 9.84 3.34 -15.08
N GLU A 131 10.14 4.27 -15.97
CA GLU A 131 9.25 4.72 -17.05
C GLU A 131 8.97 3.61 -18.05
N ALA A 132 10.00 2.86 -18.44
CA ALA A 132 9.84 1.68 -19.30
C ALA A 132 8.96 0.63 -18.63
N PHE A 133 9.24 0.30 -17.36
CA PHE A 133 8.43 -0.64 -16.60
C PHE A 133 6.96 -0.21 -16.53
N VAL A 134 6.68 1.07 -16.25
CA VAL A 134 5.31 1.59 -16.18
C VAL A 134 4.62 1.48 -17.53
N ARG A 135 5.27 1.90 -18.62
CA ARG A 135 4.71 1.80 -19.99
C ARG A 135 4.43 0.35 -20.38
N ASP A 136 5.40 -0.53 -20.17
CA ASP A 136 5.31 -1.94 -20.56
C ASP A 136 4.22 -2.66 -19.76
N PHE A 137 4.11 -2.35 -18.46
CA PHE A 137 3.05 -2.93 -17.62
C PHE A 137 1.67 -2.46 -18.08
N VAL A 138 1.50 -1.16 -18.35
CA VAL A 138 0.23 -0.61 -18.88
C VAL A 138 -0.11 -1.23 -20.24
N ALA A 139 0.88 -1.34 -21.14
CA ALA A 139 0.70 -1.97 -22.44
C ALA A 139 0.29 -3.45 -22.31
N SER A 140 0.88 -4.18 -21.35
CA SER A 140 0.52 -5.59 -21.10
C SER A 140 -0.90 -5.75 -20.57
N VAL A 141 -1.39 -4.81 -19.75
CA VAL A 141 -2.80 -4.79 -19.29
C VAL A 141 -3.72 -4.47 -20.47
N ARG A 142 -3.45 -3.40 -21.22
CA ARG A 142 -4.26 -3.02 -22.39
C ARG A 142 -4.25 -4.06 -23.50
N GLY A 143 -3.18 -4.82 -23.62
CA GLY A 143 -3.03 -5.92 -24.58
C GLY A 143 -3.61 -7.26 -24.10
N GLY A 144 -4.32 -7.29 -22.97
CA GLY A 144 -4.97 -8.51 -22.46
C GLY A 144 -4.01 -9.59 -21.93
N CYS A 145 -2.72 -9.28 -21.77
CA CYS A 145 -1.70 -10.25 -21.33
C CYS A 145 -1.82 -10.57 -19.83
N ARG A 146 -2.67 -9.84 -19.09
CA ARG A 146 -2.81 -9.92 -17.63
C ARG A 146 -4.23 -10.19 -17.16
N ASP A 147 -5.13 -10.62 -18.03
CA ASP A 147 -6.58 -10.76 -17.72
C ASP A 147 -6.86 -11.56 -16.45
N ALA A 148 -6.16 -12.69 -16.26
CA ALA A 148 -6.30 -13.53 -15.06
C ALA A 148 -5.95 -12.80 -13.75
N GLN A 149 -5.16 -11.72 -13.83
CA GLN A 149 -4.73 -10.93 -12.69
C GLN A 149 -5.64 -9.73 -12.40
N LEU A 150 -6.67 -9.48 -13.24
CA LEU A 150 -7.60 -8.35 -13.14
C LEU A 150 -8.86 -8.66 -12.31
N VAL A 151 -8.87 -9.79 -11.61
CA VAL A 151 -10.00 -10.21 -10.77
C VAL A 151 -10.01 -9.46 -9.44
N TYR A 152 -11.13 -8.82 -9.13
CA TYR A 152 -11.42 -8.29 -7.80
C TYR A 152 -11.99 -9.37 -6.91
N LYS A 153 -11.59 -9.38 -5.63
CA LYS A 153 -12.13 -10.29 -4.62
C LYS A 153 -12.69 -9.48 -3.45
N LYS A 154 -13.97 -9.60 -3.16
CA LYS A 154 -14.59 -8.83 -2.08
C LYS A 154 -15.69 -9.61 -1.38
N ALA A 155 -15.63 -9.62 -0.05
CA ALA A 155 -16.65 -10.26 0.76
C ALA A 155 -17.88 -9.35 0.93
N LEU A 156 -19.07 -9.93 0.82
CA LEU A 156 -20.32 -9.34 1.27
C LEU A 156 -20.31 -9.23 2.79
N ARG A 157 -20.66 -8.05 3.29
CA ARG A 157 -20.72 -7.78 4.74
C ARG A 157 -22.10 -8.06 5.33
N LYS A 158 -23.11 -8.13 4.46
CA LYS A 158 -24.52 -8.31 4.78
C LYS A 158 -25.16 -9.20 3.70
N PRO A 159 -26.35 -9.78 3.95
CA PRO A 159 -27.20 -10.40 2.93
C PRO A 159 -27.49 -9.45 1.75
N LEU A 160 -27.74 -10.01 0.56
CA LEU A 160 -27.91 -9.24 -0.69
C LEU A 160 -29.15 -8.34 -0.67
N GLU A 161 -30.16 -8.76 0.08
CA GLU A 161 -31.46 -8.11 0.26
C GLU A 161 -31.33 -6.80 1.06
N GLU A 162 -30.33 -6.71 1.95
CA GLU A 162 -30.08 -5.52 2.78
C GLU A 162 -29.40 -4.38 2.01
N TYR A 163 -28.95 -4.61 0.77
CA TYR A 163 -28.33 -3.56 -0.06
C TYR A 163 -29.38 -2.82 -0.90
N THR A 164 -29.97 -1.75 -0.36
CA THR A 164 -31.14 -1.08 -0.97
C THR A 164 -30.84 0.25 -1.68
N ALA A 165 -29.90 1.07 -1.18
CA ALA A 165 -29.73 2.45 -1.66
C ALA A 165 -28.74 2.61 -2.82
N THR A 166 -27.48 2.22 -2.60
CA THR A 166 -26.46 2.14 -3.65
C THR A 166 -26.06 0.68 -3.79
N THR A 167 -25.85 0.22 -5.02
CA THR A 167 -25.40 -1.15 -5.27
C THR A 167 -23.90 -1.12 -5.58
N PRO A 168 -23.02 -1.49 -4.62
CA PRO A 168 -21.60 -1.58 -4.88
C PRO A 168 -21.26 -2.57 -6.01
N PRO A 169 -20.10 -2.44 -6.68
CA PRO A 169 -19.68 -3.31 -7.78
C PRO A 169 -19.79 -4.82 -7.48
N HIS A 170 -19.19 -5.27 -6.38
CA HIS A 170 -19.29 -6.66 -5.93
C HIS A 170 -20.73 -7.14 -5.64
N VAL A 171 -21.63 -6.26 -5.20
CA VAL A 171 -23.05 -6.61 -4.98
C VAL A 171 -23.78 -6.74 -6.31
N LYS A 172 -23.48 -5.88 -7.29
CA LYS A 172 -24.02 -5.98 -8.66
C LYS A 172 -23.60 -7.30 -9.30
N ALA A 173 -22.31 -7.65 -9.20
CA ALA A 173 -21.80 -8.92 -9.71
C ALA A 173 -22.43 -10.14 -9.01
N ALA A 174 -22.57 -10.11 -7.68
CA ALA A 174 -23.19 -11.18 -6.92
C ALA A 174 -24.66 -11.43 -7.31
N ARG A 175 -25.42 -10.35 -7.57
CA ARG A 175 -26.81 -10.45 -8.04
C ARG A 175 -26.91 -11.10 -9.42
N LEU A 176 -25.97 -10.83 -10.32
CA LEU A 176 -25.91 -11.45 -11.64
C LEU A 176 -25.56 -12.94 -11.56
N GLU A 177 -24.68 -13.32 -10.63
CA GLU A 177 -24.28 -14.71 -10.42
C GLU A 177 -25.36 -15.54 -9.72
N GLY A 178 -26.23 -14.91 -8.93
CA GLY A 178 -27.17 -15.60 -8.04
C GLY A 178 -26.46 -16.37 -6.92
N SER A 179 -25.24 -15.97 -6.57
CA SER A 179 -24.35 -16.74 -5.69
C SER A 179 -24.73 -16.64 -4.22
N ALA A 180 -24.72 -17.79 -3.53
CA ALA A 180 -24.79 -17.87 -2.08
C ALA A 180 -23.43 -17.63 -1.38
N SER A 181 -22.34 -17.51 -2.16
CA SER A 181 -21.01 -17.25 -1.61
C SER A 181 -20.93 -15.87 -0.99
N ARG A 182 -20.34 -15.79 0.21
CA ARG A 182 -19.99 -14.50 0.81
C ARG A 182 -18.79 -13.83 0.15
N LEU A 183 -17.91 -14.58 -0.53
CA LEU A 183 -16.78 -14.03 -1.25
C LEU A 183 -17.12 -13.94 -2.74
N ILE A 184 -17.11 -12.72 -3.27
CA ILE A 184 -17.47 -12.45 -4.66
C ILE A 184 -16.19 -12.18 -5.46
N GLU A 185 -16.02 -12.92 -6.55
CA GLU A 185 -14.98 -12.71 -7.54
C GLU A 185 -15.61 -12.08 -8.78
N TYR A 186 -15.14 -10.91 -9.16
CA TYR A 186 -15.74 -10.14 -10.24
C TYR A 186 -14.68 -9.36 -11.02
N VAL A 187 -15.02 -8.98 -12.23
CA VAL A 187 -14.22 -8.13 -13.11
C VAL A 187 -15.02 -6.89 -13.50
N VAL A 188 -14.34 -5.86 -13.98
CA VAL A 188 -15.00 -4.68 -14.55
C VAL A 188 -14.87 -4.77 -16.07
N THR A 189 -16.01 -4.83 -16.73
CA THR A 189 -16.16 -4.89 -18.17
C THR A 189 -16.64 -3.54 -18.71
N THR A 190 -16.73 -3.41 -20.03
CA THR A 190 -17.37 -2.26 -20.68
C THR A 190 -18.86 -2.13 -20.34
N GLY A 191 -19.51 -3.21 -19.88
CA GLY A 191 -20.87 -3.23 -19.33
C GLY A 191 -20.95 -2.96 -17.82
N GLY A 192 -19.79 -2.71 -17.19
CA GLY A 192 -19.63 -2.52 -15.75
C GLY A 192 -19.22 -3.80 -15.00
N PRO A 193 -19.45 -3.87 -13.69
CA PRO A 193 -19.03 -5.02 -12.87
C PRO A 193 -19.81 -6.30 -13.21
N GLU A 194 -19.09 -7.38 -13.51
CA GLU A 194 -19.64 -8.70 -13.84
C GLU A 194 -18.94 -9.80 -13.05
N PRO A 195 -19.66 -10.86 -12.64
CA PRO A 195 -19.05 -12.00 -11.97
C PRO A 195 -18.07 -12.72 -12.90
N LEU A 196 -16.96 -13.24 -12.33
CA LEU A 196 -15.94 -13.93 -13.12
C LEU A 196 -16.48 -15.16 -13.87
N SER A 197 -17.43 -15.86 -13.24
CA SER A 197 -18.05 -17.10 -13.74
C SER A 197 -19.02 -16.88 -14.91
N ALA A 198 -19.61 -15.68 -15.04
CA ALA A 198 -20.64 -15.38 -16.03
C ALA A 198 -20.38 -14.04 -16.75
N ARG A 199 -19.12 -13.80 -17.10
CA ARG A 199 -18.70 -12.62 -17.88
C ARG A 199 -19.28 -12.68 -19.30
N GLN A 200 -19.87 -11.58 -19.74
CA GLN A 200 -20.49 -11.42 -21.07
C GLN A 200 -19.81 -10.33 -21.91
N ASN A 201 -19.30 -9.28 -21.27
CA ASN A 201 -18.68 -8.15 -21.96
C ASN A 201 -17.14 -8.22 -21.94
N PRO A 202 -16.45 -7.55 -22.88
CA PRO A 202 -15.00 -7.41 -22.84
C PRO A 202 -14.55 -6.60 -21.60
N LEU A 203 -13.34 -6.86 -21.11
CA LEU A 203 -12.77 -6.13 -19.98
C LEU A 203 -12.59 -4.64 -20.31
N ASP A 204 -12.89 -3.79 -19.33
CA ASP A 204 -12.59 -2.36 -19.42
C ASP A 204 -11.14 -2.13 -18.94
N TYR A 205 -10.18 -2.27 -19.85
CA TYR A 205 -8.76 -2.11 -19.51
C TYR A 205 -8.42 -0.72 -18.98
N ASP A 206 -9.09 0.32 -19.45
CA ASP A 206 -8.82 1.68 -18.99
C ASP A 206 -9.32 1.88 -17.55
N HIS A 207 -10.41 1.23 -17.13
CA HIS A 207 -10.77 1.15 -15.70
C HIS A 207 -9.61 0.61 -14.86
N TYR A 208 -8.97 -0.48 -15.28
CA TYR A 208 -7.85 -1.05 -14.52
C TYR A 208 -6.62 -0.13 -14.53
N VAL A 209 -6.28 0.46 -15.67
CA VAL A 209 -5.17 1.42 -15.76
C VAL A 209 -5.41 2.62 -14.82
N GLU A 210 -6.60 3.23 -14.88
CA GLU A 210 -6.93 4.45 -14.13
C GLU A 210 -7.26 4.21 -12.66
N LYS A 211 -7.89 3.08 -12.31
CA LYS A 211 -8.36 2.78 -10.95
C LYS A 211 -7.46 1.81 -10.19
N GLN A 212 -6.55 1.10 -10.87
CA GLN A 212 -5.61 0.18 -10.22
C GLN A 212 -4.15 0.62 -10.38
N LEU A 213 -3.68 0.97 -11.57
CA LEU A 213 -2.25 1.27 -11.76
C LEU A 213 -1.91 2.73 -11.43
N ARG A 214 -2.66 3.68 -12.00
CA ARG A 214 -2.43 5.11 -11.85
C ARG A 214 -2.34 5.56 -10.38
N PRO A 215 -3.25 5.19 -9.46
CA PRO A 215 -3.16 5.65 -8.07
C PRO A 215 -1.88 5.21 -7.36
N ILE A 216 -1.34 4.04 -7.71
CA ILE A 216 -0.09 3.50 -7.16
C ILE A 216 1.10 4.31 -7.70
N ALA A 217 1.10 4.60 -9.00
CA ALA A 217 2.15 5.36 -9.64
C ALA A 217 2.16 6.83 -9.19
N GLU A 218 1.01 7.50 -9.17
CA GLU A 218 0.87 8.88 -8.70
C GLU A 218 1.31 9.08 -7.24
N ALA A 219 1.25 8.03 -6.42
CA ALA A 219 1.74 8.11 -5.06
C ALA A 219 3.27 8.32 -5.00
N ILE A 220 4.04 7.80 -5.96
CA ILE A 220 5.51 7.73 -5.88
C ILE A 220 6.25 8.44 -7.03
N LEU A 221 5.69 8.50 -8.24
CA LEU A 221 6.33 9.15 -9.39
C LEU A 221 6.69 10.63 -9.17
N PRO A 222 5.88 11.46 -8.46
CA PRO A 222 6.23 12.86 -8.22
C PRO A 222 7.55 13.02 -7.44
N TRP A 223 7.92 12.04 -6.60
CA TRP A 223 9.20 12.05 -5.88
C TRP A 223 10.42 11.84 -6.79
N LEU A 224 10.18 11.33 -8.00
CA LEU A 224 11.17 11.19 -9.06
C LEU A 224 11.12 12.37 -10.06
N GLY A 225 10.25 13.36 -9.83
CA GLY A 225 9.98 14.42 -10.80
C GLY A 225 9.25 13.91 -12.05
N LEU A 226 8.55 12.77 -11.94
CA LEU A 226 7.82 12.14 -13.03
C LEU A 226 6.31 12.31 -12.84
N GLU A 227 5.61 12.48 -13.97
CA GLU A 227 4.16 12.57 -14.01
C GLU A 227 3.57 11.41 -14.81
N TRP A 228 2.47 10.83 -14.32
CA TRP A 228 1.85 9.64 -14.93
C TRP A 228 1.55 9.82 -16.43
N ASP A 229 0.87 10.92 -16.78
CA ASP A 229 0.44 11.18 -18.15
C ASP A 229 1.62 11.42 -19.10
N ALA A 230 2.76 11.89 -18.57
CA ALA A 230 4.00 12.04 -19.34
C ALA A 230 4.68 10.68 -19.59
N VAL A 231 4.61 9.75 -18.62
CA VAL A 231 5.21 8.42 -18.72
C VAL A 231 4.42 7.50 -19.64
N VAL A 232 3.09 7.45 -19.48
CA VAL A 232 2.19 6.53 -20.20
C VAL A 232 1.70 7.09 -21.54
N GLY A 233 1.82 8.42 -21.72
CA GLY A 233 1.18 9.15 -22.81
C GLY A 233 -0.28 9.48 -22.47
N LYS A 234 -0.74 10.67 -22.87
CA LYS A 234 -2.14 11.08 -22.63
C LYS A 234 -3.09 10.04 -23.22
N PRO A 235 -4.17 9.66 -22.51
CA PRO A 235 -5.21 8.84 -23.10
C PRO A 235 -5.75 9.54 -24.35
N ARG A 236 -5.97 8.78 -25.43
CA ARG A 236 -6.77 9.27 -26.57
C ARG A 236 -8.13 9.65 -26.00
N GLN A 237 -8.38 10.95 -25.82
CA GLN A 237 -9.74 11.43 -25.58
C GLN A 237 -10.60 10.90 -26.73
N MET A 238 -11.52 9.99 -26.42
CA MET A 238 -12.65 9.75 -27.31
C MET A 238 -13.43 11.06 -27.35
N GLY A 239 -13.23 11.82 -28.44
CA GLY A 239 -14.10 12.94 -28.76
C GLY A 239 -15.52 12.40 -28.88
N LEU A 240 -16.39 12.85 -27.99
CA LEU A 240 -17.84 12.77 -28.21
C LEU A 240 -18.14 13.71 -29.38
N PHE A 241 -18.34 13.12 -30.56
CA PHE A 241 -19.08 13.70 -31.67
C PHE A 241 -20.33 12.84 -31.89
#